data_AF-A0A8D0GEJ9-F1
#
_entry.id   AF-A0A8D0GEJ9-F1
#
_cell.length_a   1.000
_cell.length_b   1.000
_cell.length_c   1.000
_cell.angle_alpha   90.00
_cell.angle_beta   90.00
_cell.angle_gamma   90.00
#
_symmetry.space_group_name_H-M   'P 1'
#
loop_
_entity.id
_entity.type
_entity.pdbx_description
1 polymer ?
#
loop_
_entity_poly.entity_id
_entity_poly.type
_entity_poly.pdbx_seq_one_letter_code
_entity_poly.pdbx_strand_id
1 'polypeptide(L)'
;MKEAAERVAGQDEAVTGEMTDYEMEYDKAVEDEESENDELSMNTPAFVNARAYKHSPLSSPAYTLKIPASKLPPKLPVAKQASRRMRMHREKQQQHALPSSLVKKVFAHYVRMAVSKDAFRVVEKSVHLYFKHLFNDLEAYASHAGRKTVEPTDLELLMRRQALVTDKMPLCVLIEHHLPLEYRKLLIPVAQSGNKVVPHK
;
A
#
# COMPACT_ATOMS: atom_id res chain seq x y z
N MET A 1 36.61 -52.20 -37.87
CA MET A 1 37.18 -52.27 -36.50
C MET A 1 38.00 -51.02 -36.24
N LYS A 2 37.82 -50.43 -35.05
CA LYS A 2 38.54 -49.28 -34.44
C LYS A 2 38.15 -47.91 -35.03
N GLU A 3 37.29 -47.10 -34.43
CA GLU A 3 37.13 -46.60 -33.04
C GLU A 3 38.19 -45.57 -32.62
N ALA A 4 37.66 -44.53 -31.95
CA ALA A 4 38.26 -43.54 -31.06
C ALA A 4 38.83 -42.27 -31.71
N ALA A 5 38.70 -41.07 -31.13
CA ALA A 5 37.82 -40.52 -30.10
C ALA A 5 38.13 -39.01 -30.05
N GLU A 6 37.13 -38.21 -29.73
CA GLU A 6 37.20 -37.07 -28.81
C GLU A 6 38.32 -36.02 -28.98
N ARG A 7 37.93 -34.79 -29.35
CA ARG A 7 38.39 -33.58 -28.66
C ARG A 7 37.28 -32.51 -28.64
N VAL A 8 36.96 -32.10 -27.42
CA VAL A 8 36.12 -30.98 -27.01
C VAL A 8 36.84 -29.66 -27.32
N ALA A 9 36.13 -28.69 -27.89
CA ALA A 9 36.45 -27.27 -27.75
C ALA A 9 35.13 -26.48 -27.86
N GLY A 10 34.75 -25.85 -26.74
CA GLY A 10 33.57 -25.01 -26.68
C GLY A 10 33.76 -23.71 -27.45
N GLN A 11 32.64 -23.18 -27.93
CA GLN A 11 32.49 -21.78 -28.28
C GLN A 11 31.13 -21.32 -27.75
N ASP A 12 31.20 -20.46 -26.75
CA ASP A 12 30.14 -19.56 -26.34
C ASP A 12 29.91 -18.56 -27.48
N GLU A 13 28.69 -18.46 -28.02
CA GLU A 13 28.24 -17.24 -28.67
C GLU A 13 26.78 -16.93 -28.33
N ALA A 14 26.66 -15.97 -27.41
CA ALA A 14 25.81 -14.79 -27.48
C ALA A 14 24.45 -14.92 -28.19
N VAL A 15 23.44 -15.04 -27.34
CA VAL A 15 22.09 -14.51 -27.53
C VAL A 15 22.15 -13.07 -28.06
N THR A 16 21.74 -12.86 -29.31
CA THR A 16 21.30 -11.55 -29.81
C THR A 16 19.79 -11.61 -29.94
N GLY A 17 19.11 -11.24 -28.85
CA GLY A 17 17.68 -10.98 -28.87
C GLY A 17 17.45 -9.67 -29.63
N GLU A 18 16.69 -9.75 -30.71
CA GLU A 18 16.20 -8.59 -31.45
C GLU A 18 15.36 -7.70 -30.51
N MET A 19 15.90 -6.52 -30.28
CA MET A 19 15.34 -5.45 -29.47
C MET A 19 14.39 -4.65 -30.37
N THR A 20 13.09 -4.90 -30.26
CA THR A 20 12.07 -4.10 -30.95
C THR A 20 12.03 -2.73 -30.30
N ASP A 21 12.60 -1.75 -30.99
CA ASP A 21 12.55 -0.34 -30.67
C ASP A 21 11.14 0.19 -30.98
N TYR A 22 10.39 0.53 -29.95
CA TYR A 22 9.12 1.24 -30.07
C TYR A 22 9.31 2.61 -29.41
N GLU A 23 9.77 3.57 -30.22
CA GLU A 23 9.79 4.98 -29.86
C GLU A 23 8.33 5.50 -29.79
N MET A 24 7.88 5.88 -28.59
CA MET A 24 6.68 6.71 -28.41
C MET A 24 7.13 8.15 -28.18
N GLU A 25 7.01 8.96 -29.23
CA GLU A 25 7.18 10.40 -29.22
C GLU A 25 6.02 11.03 -28.42
N TYR A 26 6.34 11.65 -27.27
CA TYR A 26 5.39 12.42 -26.48
C TYR A 26 5.65 13.91 -26.70
N ASP A 27 4.80 14.55 -27.50
CA ASP A 27 4.78 16.00 -27.64
C ASP A 27 4.31 16.66 -26.34
N LYS A 28 5.18 17.52 -25.81
CA LYS A 28 4.96 18.34 -24.62
C LYS A 28 4.65 19.77 -25.08
N ALA A 29 3.38 20.13 -25.15
CA ALA A 29 2.96 21.52 -25.24
C ALA A 29 2.61 22.04 -23.84
N VAL A 30 3.41 23.00 -23.37
CA VAL A 30 3.20 23.82 -22.18
C VAL A 30 2.79 25.19 -22.68
N GLU A 31 1.57 25.65 -22.40
CA GLU A 31 1.23 27.09 -22.39
C GLU A 31 0.18 27.37 -21.31
N ASP A 32 0.71 27.99 -20.25
CA ASP A 32 0.24 29.13 -19.45
C ASP A 32 -1.16 29.22 -18.83
N GLU A 33 -1.09 29.67 -17.57
CA GLU A 33 -2.15 29.90 -16.60
C GLU A 33 -2.93 31.20 -16.88
N GLU A 34 -4.25 31.16 -16.73
CA GLU A 34 -5.01 32.32 -16.26
C GLU A 34 -5.89 31.89 -15.07
N SER A 35 -5.54 32.42 -13.90
CA SER A 35 -6.30 32.28 -12.66
C SER A 35 -7.35 33.40 -12.58
N GLU A 36 -8.62 33.07 -12.75
CA GLU A 36 -9.72 33.95 -12.34
C GLU A 36 -10.05 33.70 -10.86
N ASN A 37 -9.77 34.72 -10.04
CA ASN A 37 -10.15 34.77 -8.63
C ASN A 37 -11.64 35.11 -8.51
N ASP A 38 -12.49 34.14 -8.18
CA ASP A 38 -13.85 34.40 -7.71
C ASP A 38 -13.90 34.36 -6.18
N GLU A 39 -14.14 35.53 -5.62
CA GLU A 39 -14.12 35.90 -4.21
C GLU A 39 -15.31 35.28 -3.45
N LEU A 40 -15.17 34.03 -3.00
CA LEU A 40 -16.15 33.38 -2.13
C LEU A 40 -15.98 33.82 -0.67
N SER A 41 -16.69 34.92 -0.37
CA SER A 41 -17.23 35.36 0.92
C SER A 41 -17.07 34.37 2.09
N MET A 42 -16.13 34.68 2.99
CA MET A 42 -15.95 33.97 4.25
C MET A 42 -17.00 34.41 5.28
N ASN A 43 -18.13 33.72 5.36
CA ASN A 43 -19.00 33.79 6.53
C ASN A 43 -18.81 32.54 7.40
N THR A 44 -17.96 32.66 8.42
CA THR A 44 -17.78 31.64 9.46
C THR A 44 -18.99 31.63 10.41
N PRO A 45 -19.62 30.47 10.68
CA PRO A 45 -20.81 30.40 11.52
C PRO A 45 -20.53 30.64 13.01
N ALA A 46 -21.51 31.27 13.68
CA ALA A 46 -21.43 31.92 14.99
C ALA A 46 -21.46 31.00 16.24
N PHE A 47 -20.77 29.85 16.23
CA PHE A 47 -20.69 28.97 17.42
C PHE A 47 -19.27 28.77 17.97
N VAL A 48 -18.26 29.36 17.35
CA VAL A 48 -16.87 29.34 17.84
C VAL A 48 -16.58 30.57 18.70
N ASN A 49 -17.09 30.58 19.94
CA ASN A 49 -16.59 31.43 21.04
C ASN A 49 -16.90 30.78 22.40
N ALA A 50 -16.38 29.57 22.62
CA ALA A 50 -16.34 28.98 23.95
C ALA A 50 -15.19 29.61 24.75
N ARG A 51 -15.53 30.17 25.90
CA ARG A 51 -14.65 30.95 26.77
C ARG A 51 -13.41 30.15 27.19
N ALA A 52 -12.26 30.82 27.18
CA ALA A 52 -10.98 30.29 27.61
C ALA A 52 -11.03 29.78 29.06
N TYR A 53 -10.97 28.46 29.25
CA TYR A 53 -10.67 27.85 30.53
C TYR A 53 -9.23 28.18 30.91
N LYS A 54 -9.04 29.03 31.92
CA LYS A 54 -7.75 29.29 32.55
C LYS A 54 -7.38 28.04 33.36
N HIS A 55 -6.41 27.27 32.89
CA HIS A 55 -5.78 26.23 33.71
C HIS A 55 -4.80 26.89 34.68
N SER A 56 -5.20 27.04 35.94
CA SER A 56 -4.28 27.30 37.05
C SER A 56 -3.42 26.05 37.28
N PRO A 57 -2.07 26.15 37.37
CA PRO A 57 -1.24 25.01 37.69
C PRO A 57 -1.36 24.72 39.19
N LEU A 58 -1.95 23.58 39.53
CA LEU A 58 -1.95 23.10 40.91
C LEU A 58 -0.53 22.64 41.28
N SER A 59 0.10 23.47 42.10
CA SER A 59 1.34 23.22 42.83
C SER A 59 1.26 21.87 43.58
N SER A 60 2.17 20.95 43.28
CA SER A 60 2.33 19.71 44.03
C SER A 60 3.02 19.99 45.37
N PRO A 61 2.48 19.55 46.52
CA PRO A 61 3.22 19.61 47.77
C PRO A 61 4.31 18.53 47.78
N ALA A 62 5.56 18.97 47.88
CA ALA A 62 6.72 18.14 48.15
C ALA A 62 6.60 17.52 49.55
N TYR A 63 6.26 16.24 49.63
CA TYR A 63 6.42 15.48 50.87
C TYR A 63 7.90 15.16 51.08
N THR A 64 8.50 15.87 52.03
CA THR A 64 9.82 15.54 52.58
C THR A 64 9.62 14.50 53.69
N LEU A 65 10.01 13.25 53.44
CA LEU A 65 10.20 12.27 54.50
C LEU A 65 11.68 12.23 54.85
N LYS A 66 12.03 12.94 55.93
CA LYS A 66 13.30 12.84 56.64
C LYS A 66 13.32 11.50 57.38
N ILE A 67 14.24 10.61 57.05
CA ILE A 67 14.55 9.44 57.88
C ILE A 67 16.04 9.50 58.22
N PRO A 68 16.42 9.44 59.52
CA PRO A 68 17.80 9.60 59.96
C PRO A 68 18.64 8.32 59.75
N ALA A 69 19.94 8.57 59.61
CA ALA A 69 21.00 7.61 59.34
C ALA A 69 21.11 6.47 60.36
N SER A 70 21.45 5.27 59.87
CA SER A 70 22.16 4.27 60.66
C SER A 70 23.04 3.37 59.78
N LYS A 71 24.36 3.58 59.90
CA LYS A 71 25.49 2.63 60.01
C LYS A 71 25.60 1.43 59.04
N LEU A 72 26.67 1.45 58.24
CA LEU A 72 27.38 0.31 57.57
C LEU A 72 27.95 -0.70 58.61
N PRO A 73 28.27 -1.99 58.31
CA PRO A 73 29.15 -2.50 57.21
C PRO A 73 28.78 -3.93 56.67
N PRO A 74 29.67 -4.75 56.07
CA PRO A 74 30.56 -4.61 54.90
C PRO A 74 30.22 -5.58 53.71
N LYS A 75 30.93 -5.39 52.59
CA LYS A 75 30.87 -6.07 51.26
C LYS A 75 30.95 -7.60 51.27
N LEU A 76 30.17 -8.27 50.38
CA LEU A 76 30.51 -9.50 49.61
C LEU A 76 29.58 -9.64 48.36
N PRO A 77 29.91 -10.47 47.36
CA PRO A 77 30.47 -10.12 46.06
C PRO A 77 29.44 -9.81 44.94
N VAL A 78 29.89 -9.03 43.94
CA VAL A 78 29.15 -8.70 42.72
C VAL A 78 28.91 -9.97 41.88
N ALA A 79 27.70 -10.51 41.96
CA ALA A 79 27.20 -11.45 40.98
C ALA A 79 26.89 -10.67 39.69
N LYS A 80 27.63 -10.98 38.61
CA LYS A 80 27.37 -10.44 37.26
C LYS A 80 25.98 -10.89 36.83
N GLN A 81 24.97 -10.04 37.02
CA GLN A 81 23.66 -10.23 36.41
C GLN A 81 23.84 -10.11 34.90
N ALA A 82 23.88 -11.25 34.22
CA ALA A 82 23.77 -11.31 32.77
C ALA A 82 22.50 -10.55 32.39
N SER A 83 22.66 -9.44 31.66
CA SER A 83 21.55 -8.64 31.18
C SER A 83 20.65 -9.54 30.34
N ARG A 84 19.53 -9.95 30.93
CA ARG A 84 18.48 -10.70 30.26
C ARG A 84 17.98 -9.79 29.14
N ARG A 85 18.46 -10.00 27.91
CA ARG A 85 17.96 -9.27 26.74
C ARG A 85 16.45 -9.45 26.74
N MET A 86 15.72 -8.39 27.09
CA MET A 86 14.28 -8.38 26.92
C MET A 86 14.05 -8.60 25.43
N ARG A 87 13.55 -9.79 25.08
CA ARG A 87 12.97 -10.03 23.77
C ARG A 87 11.80 -9.06 23.70
N MET A 88 12.07 -7.90 23.10
CA MET A 88 11.05 -6.92 22.78
C MET A 88 9.96 -7.68 22.02
N HIS A 89 8.72 -7.44 22.43
CA HIS A 89 7.49 -7.98 21.86
C HIS A 89 7.35 -7.47 20.41
N ARG A 90 8.17 -8.03 19.51
CA ARG A 90 8.00 -7.96 18.08
C ARG A 90 6.96 -9.02 17.73
N GLU A 91 6.15 -8.77 16.70
CA GLU A 91 5.30 -9.79 16.04
C GLU A 91 3.84 -9.95 16.50
N LYS A 92 3.15 -8.86 16.86
CA LYS A 92 1.67 -8.84 16.72
C LYS A 92 1.13 -7.86 15.67
N GLN A 93 1.92 -6.89 15.23
CA GLN A 93 1.49 -5.94 14.18
C GLN A 93 1.69 -6.47 12.74
N GLN A 94 2.42 -7.57 12.55
CA GLN A 94 2.70 -8.10 11.21
C GLN A 94 1.60 -9.02 10.64
N GLN A 95 0.60 -9.40 11.43
CA GLN A 95 -0.36 -10.43 11.01
C GLN A 95 -1.33 -9.98 9.90
N HIS A 96 -1.44 -8.67 9.64
CA HIS A 96 -2.40 -8.11 8.67
C HIS A 96 -1.73 -7.34 7.52
N ALA A 97 -0.42 -7.49 7.33
CA ALA A 97 0.31 -6.81 6.26
C ALA A 97 0.54 -7.73 5.07
N LEU A 98 0.43 -7.18 3.86
CA LEU A 98 0.83 -7.89 2.65
C LEU A 98 2.30 -8.35 2.74
N PRO A 99 2.67 -9.47 2.10
CA PRO A 99 4.07 -9.89 2.05
C PRO A 99 4.95 -8.77 1.47
N SER A 100 6.00 -8.38 2.20
CA SER A 100 6.95 -7.35 1.76
C SER A 100 7.54 -7.64 0.37
N SER A 101 7.75 -8.92 0.05
CA SER A 101 8.22 -9.36 -1.26
C SER A 101 7.24 -9.03 -2.39
N LEU A 102 5.94 -9.14 -2.14
CA LEU A 102 4.91 -8.79 -3.12
C LEU A 102 4.87 -7.29 -3.36
N VAL A 103 4.81 -6.50 -2.28
CA VAL A 103 4.79 -5.03 -2.36
C VAL A 103 6.00 -4.51 -3.14
N LYS A 104 7.20 -5.04 -2.83
CA LYS A 104 8.44 -4.68 -3.54
C LYS A 104 8.39 -5.06 -5.02
N LYS A 105 7.95 -6.27 -5.36
CA LYS A 105 7.84 -6.73 -6.76
C LYS A 105 6.91 -5.86 -7.58
N VAL A 106 5.70 -5.60 -7.06
CA VAL A 106 4.70 -4.77 -7.75
C VAL A 106 5.21 -3.34 -7.91
N PHE A 107 5.74 -2.73 -6.86
CA PHE A 107 6.26 -1.37 -6.93
C PHE A 107 7.44 -1.24 -7.90
N ALA A 108 8.39 -2.18 -7.85
CA ALA A 108 9.55 -2.19 -8.74
C ALA A 108 9.14 -2.35 -10.22
N HIS A 109 8.11 -3.17 -10.50
CA HIS A 109 7.57 -3.34 -11.85
C HIS A 109 7.07 -2.02 -12.44
N TYR A 110 6.34 -1.21 -11.67
CA TYR A 110 5.79 0.06 -12.16
C TYR A 110 6.79 1.21 -12.16
N VAL A 111 7.69 1.28 -11.17
CA VAL A 111 8.62 2.42 -11.04
C VAL A 111 9.77 2.36 -12.06
N ARG A 112 10.10 1.16 -12.59
CA ARG A 112 11.16 0.92 -13.61
C ARG A 112 12.53 1.53 -13.28
N MET A 113 12.83 1.75 -11.99
CA MET A 113 14.09 2.34 -11.51
C MET A 113 14.54 1.69 -10.20
N ALA A 114 15.81 1.90 -9.84
CA ALA A 114 16.34 1.43 -8.56
C ALA A 114 15.78 2.28 -7.40
N VAL A 115 15.27 1.61 -6.37
CA VAL A 115 14.62 2.23 -5.21
C VAL A 115 15.39 1.89 -3.95
N SER A 116 15.61 2.87 -3.08
CA SER A 116 16.33 2.66 -1.81
C SER A 116 15.53 1.78 -0.84
N LYS A 117 16.25 1.10 0.07
CA LYS A 117 15.61 0.24 1.07
C LYS A 117 14.67 1.02 2.00
N ASP A 118 15.01 2.26 2.32
CA ASP A 118 14.18 3.12 3.16
C ASP A 118 12.90 3.57 2.46
N ALA A 119 12.96 3.87 1.15
CA ALA A 119 11.78 4.17 0.36
C ALA A 119 10.79 3.00 0.36
N PHE A 120 11.27 1.75 0.22
CA PHE A 120 10.38 0.58 0.35
C PHE A 120 9.71 0.47 1.71
N ARG A 121 10.36 0.88 2.82
CA ARG A 121 9.73 0.89 4.14
C ARG A 121 8.61 1.93 4.24
N VAL A 122 8.73 3.05 3.52
CA VAL A 122 7.66 4.05 3.42
C VAL A 122 6.52 3.49 2.59
N VAL A 123 6.80 2.91 1.42
CA VAL A 123 5.78 2.27 0.55
C VAL A 123 5.00 1.20 1.31
N GLU A 124 5.66 0.31 2.06
CA GLU A 124 4.99 -0.71 2.87
C GLU A 124 4.01 -0.11 3.89
N LYS A 125 4.39 0.99 4.56
CA LYS A 125 3.50 1.71 5.47
C LYS A 125 2.35 2.38 4.74
N SER A 126 2.61 3.01 3.59
CA SER A 126 1.59 3.68 2.78
C SER A 126 0.55 2.69 2.26
N VAL A 127 0.98 1.49 1.85
CA VAL A 127 0.07 0.41 1.43
C VAL A 127 -0.83 -0.01 2.59
N HIS A 128 -0.29 -0.12 3.80
CA HIS A 128 -1.11 -0.44 4.98
C HIS A 128 -2.16 0.64 5.27
N LEU A 129 -1.78 1.92 5.16
CA LEU A 129 -2.71 3.05 5.31
C LEU A 129 -3.76 3.08 4.20
N TYR A 130 -3.37 2.77 2.96
CA TYR A 130 -4.27 2.67 1.82
C TYR A 130 -5.37 1.62 2.08
N PHE A 131 -5.01 0.40 2.49
CA PHE A 131 -6.02 -0.62 2.81
C PHE A 131 -6.92 -0.23 3.98
N LYS A 132 -6.39 0.44 5.00
CA LYS A 132 -7.20 0.94 6.11
C LYS A 132 -8.27 1.92 5.61
N HIS A 133 -7.89 2.88 4.76
CA HIS A 133 -8.84 3.84 4.20
C HIS A 133 -9.84 3.16 3.27
N LEU A 134 -9.36 2.25 2.41
CA LEU A 134 -10.19 1.48 1.49
C LEU A 134 -11.27 0.68 2.24
N PHE A 135 -10.92 0.01 3.34
CA PHE A 135 -11.91 -0.74 4.12
C PHE A 135 -12.95 0.17 4.79
N ASN A 136 -12.52 1.32 5.34
CA ASN A 136 -13.45 2.29 5.93
C ASN A 136 -14.43 2.84 4.87
N ASP A 137 -13.94 3.10 3.65
CA ASP A 137 -14.76 3.58 2.56
C ASP A 137 -15.79 2.54 2.10
N LEU A 138 -15.36 1.28 1.95
CA LEU A 138 -16.26 0.18 1.58
C LEU A 138 -17.30 -0.10 2.66
N GLU A 139 -16.93 -0.01 3.94
CA GLU A 139 -17.86 -0.12 5.06
C GLU A 139 -18.92 1.00 5.00
N ALA A 140 -18.51 2.23 4.71
CA ALA A 140 -19.41 3.36 4.56
C ALA A 140 -20.38 3.16 3.38
N TYR A 141 -19.91 2.65 2.23
CA TYR A 141 -20.76 2.39 1.07
C TYR A 141 -21.77 1.27 1.30
N ALA A 142 -21.33 0.15 1.86
CA ALA A 142 -22.23 -0.95 2.21
C ALA A 142 -23.27 -0.49 3.24
N SER A 143 -22.84 0.24 4.28
CA SER A 143 -23.73 0.77 5.31
C SER A 143 -24.73 1.79 4.78
N HIS A 144 -24.32 2.65 3.85
CA HIS A 144 -25.20 3.62 3.18
C HIS A 144 -26.28 2.91 2.35
N ALA A 145 -25.95 1.77 1.74
CA ALA A 145 -26.92 0.93 1.05
C ALA A 145 -27.75 0.02 1.99
N GLY A 146 -27.58 0.13 3.32
CA GLY A 146 -28.26 -0.70 4.31
C GLY A 146 -27.79 -2.17 4.33
N ARG A 147 -26.64 -2.46 3.71
CA ARG A 147 -26.04 -3.80 3.62
C ARG A 147 -24.90 -3.95 4.62
N LYS A 148 -24.63 -5.19 5.01
CA LYS A 148 -23.43 -5.58 5.79
C LYS A 148 -22.35 -6.24 4.94
N THR A 149 -22.70 -6.59 3.70
CA THR A 149 -21.82 -7.24 2.73
C THR A 149 -21.40 -6.21 1.69
N VAL A 150 -20.10 -6.19 1.39
CA VAL A 150 -19.53 -5.38 0.30
C VAL A 150 -19.80 -6.08 -1.02
N GLU A 151 -20.46 -5.37 -1.93
CA GLU A 151 -20.80 -5.83 -3.27
C GLU A 151 -19.79 -5.29 -4.31
N PRO A 152 -19.64 -5.91 -5.49
CA PRO A 152 -18.74 -5.41 -6.54
C PRO A 152 -19.09 -3.99 -6.99
N THR A 153 -20.35 -3.57 -6.87
CA THR A 153 -20.80 -2.21 -7.14
C THR A 153 -20.17 -1.17 -6.20
N ASP A 154 -19.88 -1.56 -4.96
CA ASP A 154 -19.26 -0.66 -3.97
C ASP A 154 -17.78 -0.42 -4.34
N LEU A 155 -17.11 -1.44 -4.87
CA LEU A 155 -15.75 -1.33 -5.41
C LEU A 155 -15.71 -0.50 -6.70
N GLU A 156 -16.66 -0.71 -7.61
CA GLU A 156 -16.76 0.11 -8.82
C GLU A 156 -16.98 1.59 -8.47
N LEU A 157 -17.88 1.87 -7.51
CA LEU A 157 -18.10 3.23 -7.01
C LEU A 157 -16.84 3.83 -6.39
N LEU A 158 -16.11 3.06 -5.57
CA LEU A 158 -14.85 3.50 -4.97
C LEU A 158 -13.82 3.87 -6.04
N MET A 159 -13.64 3.01 -7.04
CA MET A 159 -12.68 3.23 -8.12
C MET A 159 -13.07 4.41 -9.02
N ARG A 160 -14.38 4.67 -9.18
CA ARG A 160 -14.88 5.88 -9.86
C ARG A 160 -14.57 7.14 -9.07
N ARG A 161 -14.73 7.10 -7.73
CA ARG A 161 -14.35 8.22 -6.84
C ARG A 161 -12.83 8.48 -6.84
N GLN A 162 -12.02 7.42 -7.00
CA GLN A 162 -10.56 7.52 -7.17
C GLN A 162 -10.14 7.95 -8.59
N ALA A 163 -11.10 8.24 -9.48
CA ALA A 163 -10.87 8.58 -10.88
C ALA A 163 -10.10 7.51 -11.69
N LEU A 164 -10.11 6.26 -11.23
CA LEU A 164 -9.53 5.13 -11.96
C LEU A 164 -10.52 4.61 -13.02
N VAL A 165 -11.80 4.52 -12.64
CA VAL A 165 -12.88 4.15 -13.55
C VAL A 165 -13.52 5.43 -14.09
N THR A 166 -13.51 5.58 -15.41
CA THR A 166 -14.13 6.69 -16.13
C THR A 166 -14.92 6.17 -17.33
N ASP A 167 -15.70 7.03 -17.98
CA ASP A 167 -16.46 6.61 -19.16
C ASP A 167 -15.55 6.20 -20.34
N LYS A 168 -14.30 6.68 -20.34
CA LYS A 168 -13.25 6.26 -21.29
C LYS A 168 -12.52 5.00 -20.84
N MET A 169 -12.43 4.77 -19.54
CA MET A 169 -11.72 3.64 -18.93
C MET A 169 -12.69 2.87 -18.00
N PRO A 170 -13.57 2.02 -18.55
CA PRO A 170 -14.51 1.25 -17.74
C PRO A 170 -13.80 0.14 -16.95
N LEU A 171 -14.43 -0.35 -15.89
CA LEU A 171 -13.86 -1.35 -14.98
C LEU A 171 -13.40 -2.63 -15.69
N CYS A 172 -14.13 -3.09 -16.70
CA CYS A 172 -13.76 -4.28 -17.48
C CYS A 172 -12.39 -4.12 -18.16
N VAL A 173 -12.10 -2.94 -18.69
CA VAL A 173 -10.82 -2.65 -19.36
C VAL A 173 -9.68 -2.65 -18.34
N LEU A 174 -9.88 -2.11 -17.14
CA LEU A 174 -8.90 -2.18 -16.05
C LEU A 174 -8.60 -3.63 -15.63
N ILE A 175 -9.63 -4.48 -15.56
CA ILE A 175 -9.48 -5.91 -15.27
C ILE A 175 -8.64 -6.59 -16.35
N GLU A 176 -8.86 -6.26 -17.63
CA GLU A 176 -8.08 -6.78 -18.75
C GLU A 176 -6.63 -6.30 -18.76
N HIS A 177 -6.32 -5.10 -18.27
CA HIS A 177 -4.93 -4.64 -18.23
C HIS A 177 -4.16 -5.18 -17.03
N HIS A 178 -4.78 -5.22 -15.85
CA HIS A 178 -4.03 -5.40 -14.60
C HIS A 178 -4.18 -6.78 -13.95
N LEU A 179 -5.16 -7.60 -14.34
CA LEU A 179 -5.34 -8.94 -13.78
C LEU A 179 -4.86 -10.05 -14.73
N PRO A 180 -4.27 -11.14 -14.21
CA PRO A 180 -4.03 -12.36 -14.99
C PRO A 180 -5.31 -12.98 -15.55
N LEU A 181 -5.18 -13.75 -16.64
CA LEU A 181 -6.30 -14.36 -17.36
C LEU A 181 -7.21 -15.23 -16.47
N GLU A 182 -6.64 -15.91 -15.48
CA GLU A 182 -7.37 -16.75 -14.52
C GLU A 182 -8.45 -15.98 -13.77
N TYR A 183 -8.11 -14.77 -13.31
CA TYR A 183 -9.02 -13.92 -12.56
C TYR A 183 -10.01 -13.18 -13.49
N ARG A 184 -9.61 -12.85 -14.72
CA ARG A 184 -10.52 -12.22 -15.70
C ARG A 184 -11.73 -13.08 -16.00
N LYS A 185 -11.53 -14.40 -16.16
CA LYS A 185 -12.60 -15.37 -16.44
C LYS A 185 -13.67 -15.41 -15.34
N LEU A 186 -13.32 -15.03 -14.10
CA LEU A 186 -14.24 -14.99 -12.97
C LEU A 186 -15.06 -13.69 -12.92
N LEU A 187 -14.49 -12.58 -13.41
CA LEU A 187 -15.05 -11.25 -13.26
C LEU A 187 -15.76 -10.75 -14.52
N ILE A 188 -15.22 -11.08 -15.70
CA ILE A 188 -15.79 -10.71 -16.98
C ILE A 188 -16.63 -11.90 -17.47
N PRO A 189 -17.96 -11.78 -17.51
CA PRO A 189 -18.79 -12.83 -18.07
C PRO A 189 -18.46 -12.96 -19.56
N VAL A 190 -17.76 -14.04 -19.92
CA VAL A 190 -17.55 -14.41 -21.33
C VAL A 190 -18.76 -15.23 -21.75
N ALA A 191 -19.44 -14.79 -22.80
CA ALA A 191 -20.45 -15.62 -23.45
C ALA A 191 -19.78 -16.88 -24.00
N GLN A 192 -19.85 -17.98 -23.26
CA GLN A 192 -19.49 -19.29 -23.79
C GLN A 192 -20.56 -19.63 -24.83
N SER A 193 -20.17 -19.70 -26.11
CA SER A 193 -21.13 -19.92 -27.19
C SER A 193 -21.73 -21.32 -27.08
N GLY A 194 -22.82 -21.44 -26.31
CA GLY A 194 -23.77 -22.54 -26.39
C GLY A 194 -24.73 -22.40 -27.56
N ASN A 195 -24.43 -21.52 -28.53
CA ASN A 195 -25.21 -21.35 -29.76
C ASN A 195 -25.18 -22.65 -30.56
N LYS A 196 -26.16 -23.52 -30.32
CA LYS A 196 -26.55 -24.58 -31.25
C LYS A 196 -27.20 -23.91 -32.45
N VAL A 197 -26.39 -23.59 -33.46
CA VAL A 197 -26.90 -23.18 -34.76
C VAL A 197 -27.50 -24.43 -35.41
N VAL A 198 -28.81 -24.57 -35.36
CA VAL A 198 -29.52 -25.64 -36.06
C VAL A 198 -29.93 -25.07 -37.42
N PRO A 199 -29.38 -25.56 -38.54
CA PRO A 199 -29.79 -25.11 -39.86
C PRO A 199 -31.25 -25.51 -40.10
N HIS A 200 -32.08 -24.53 -40.47
CA HIS A 200 -33.45 -24.78 -40.88
C HIS A 200 -33.44 -25.37 -42.29
N LYS A 201 -34.15 -26.50 -42.49
CA LYS A 201 -34.38 -27.09 -43.81
C LYS A 201 -35.34 -26.25 -44.63
#